data_AF-A0A645HM33-F1
#
_entry.id   AF-A0A645HM33-F1
#
_cell.length_a   1.000
_cell.length_b   1.000
_cell.length_c   1.000
_cell.angle_alpha   90.00
_cell.angle_beta   90.00
_cell.angle_gamma   90.00
#
_symmetry.space_group_name_H-M   'P 1'
#
loop_
_entity.id
_entity.type
_entity.pdbx_description
1 polymer ?
#
loop_
_entity_poly.entity_id
_entity_poly.type
_entity_poly.pdbx_seq_one_letter_code
_entity_poly.pdbx_strand_id
1 'polypeptide(L)'
;MGYDSDVAQVREILANAAKAHPRVLSAPEPVAYLVNFGADAIEFSLNFWISDPAAGVANVKSDVNISLLEGLRAAGIDIPFPQRIVHLADAAGLAGVASSAMAGEGAAASAFLDERP
;
A
#
# COMPACT_ATOMS: atom_id res chain seq x y z
N MET A 1 -0.99 0.06 9.10
CA MET A 1 -0.77 -0.90 10.20
C MET A 1 -1.82 -1.98 10.11
N GLY A 2 -1.53 -3.21 10.49
CA GLY A 2 -2.54 -4.26 10.54
C GLY A 2 -3.69 -3.92 11.50
N TYR A 3 -4.88 -4.45 11.25
CA TYR A 3 -6.07 -4.16 12.08
C TYR A 3 -5.96 -4.66 13.52
N ASP A 4 -5.13 -5.67 13.77
CA ASP A 4 -4.88 -6.23 15.11
C ASP A 4 -3.80 -5.46 15.91
N SER A 5 -3.21 -4.41 15.34
CA SER A 5 -2.17 -3.62 16.01
C SER A 5 -2.74 -2.76 17.14
N ASP A 6 -2.01 -2.63 18.26
CA ASP A 6 -2.37 -1.69 19.33
C ASP A 6 -2.21 -0.24 18.85
N VAL A 7 -3.34 0.41 18.59
CA VAL A 7 -3.42 1.79 18.09
C VAL A 7 -2.76 2.79 19.06
N ALA A 8 -2.85 2.56 20.38
CA ALA A 8 -2.24 3.45 21.36
C ALA A 8 -0.72 3.33 21.31
N GLN A 9 -0.21 2.10 21.25
CA GLN A 9 1.22 1.83 21.13
C GLN A 9 1.80 2.40 19.82
N VAL A 10 1.09 2.22 18.70
CA VAL A 10 1.48 2.81 17.40
C VAL A 10 1.61 4.33 17.53
N ARG A 11 0.59 5.01 18.08
CA ARG A 11 0.63 6.49 18.23
C ARG A 11 1.80 6.97 19.08
N GLU A 12 2.10 6.25 20.16
CA GLU A 12 3.22 6.57 21.04
C GLU A 12 4.55 6.44 20.29
N ILE A 13 4.77 5.34 19.56
CA ILE A 13 5.98 5.12 18.77
C ILE A 13 6.16 6.22 17.72
N LEU A 14 5.10 6.54 16.97
CA LEU A 14 5.11 7.59 15.95
C LEU A 14 5.52 8.94 16.54
N ALA A 15 4.89 9.35 17.64
CA ALA A 15 5.17 10.63 18.29
C ALA A 15 6.58 10.67 18.91
N ASN A 16 7.01 9.59 19.54
CA ASN A 16 8.34 9.50 20.17
C ASN A 16 9.47 9.49 19.14
N ALA A 17 9.28 8.84 17.99
CA ALA A 17 10.25 8.86 16.90
C ALA A 17 10.51 10.29 16.39
N ALA A 18 9.45 11.12 16.26
CA ALA A 18 9.60 12.52 15.91
C ALA A 18 10.26 13.34 17.03
N LYS A 19 9.81 13.17 18.29
CA LYS A 19 10.36 13.90 19.45
C LYS A 19 11.85 13.64 19.69
N ALA A 20 12.34 12.45 19.36
CA ALA A 20 13.74 12.09 19.53
C ALA A 20 14.68 12.85 18.56
N HIS A 21 14.15 13.41 17.47
CA HIS A 21 14.97 14.09 16.48
C HIS A 21 15.32 15.53 16.94
N PRO A 22 16.61 15.94 16.99
CA PRO A 22 17.04 17.21 17.59
C PRO A 22 16.44 18.48 16.96
N ARG A 23 16.13 18.43 15.67
CA ARG A 23 15.54 19.55 14.92
C ARG A 23 14.02 19.65 15.06
N VAL A 24 13.38 18.68 15.71
CA VAL A 24 11.92 18.68 15.92
C VAL A 24 11.58 19.47 17.18
N LEU A 25 10.59 20.35 17.08
CA LEU A 25 10.13 21.17 18.20
C LEU A 25 9.34 20.32 19.19
N SER A 26 9.52 20.59 20.48
CA SER A 26 8.69 20.05 21.56
C SER A 26 7.39 20.82 21.78
N ALA A 27 7.33 22.07 21.30
CA ALA A 27 6.16 22.94 21.35
C ALA A 27 6.04 23.68 20.00
N PRO A 28 5.04 23.40 19.15
CA PRO A 28 3.98 22.40 19.36
C PRO A 28 4.51 20.95 19.38
N GLU A 29 3.89 20.11 20.20
CA GLU A 29 4.32 18.72 20.40
C GLU A 29 3.96 17.83 19.20
N PRO A 30 4.87 16.95 18.73
CA PRO A 30 4.55 15.98 17.68
C PRO A 30 3.34 15.13 18.03
N VAL A 31 2.44 14.97 17.06
CA VAL A 31 1.16 14.28 17.27
C VAL A 31 0.87 13.32 16.12
N ALA A 32 0.48 12.10 16.50
CA ALA A 32 0.02 11.07 15.58
C ALA A 32 -1.51 10.93 15.65
N TYR A 33 -2.16 10.96 14.48
CA TYR A 33 -3.59 10.78 14.30
C TYR A 33 -3.87 9.50 13.52
N LEU A 34 -4.88 8.73 13.94
CA LEU A 34 -5.52 7.75 13.07
C LEU A 34 -6.40 8.53 12.10
N VAL A 35 -6.12 8.44 10.81
CA VAL A 35 -6.77 9.28 9.79
C VAL A 35 -7.76 8.51 8.92
N ASN A 36 -7.58 7.20 8.76
CA ASN A 36 -8.45 6.40 7.93
C ASN A 36 -8.38 4.90 8.26
N PHE A 37 -9.42 4.17 7.89
CA PHE A 37 -9.46 2.71 7.86
C PHE A 37 -9.41 2.28 6.39
N GLY A 38 -8.22 1.94 5.90
CA GLY A 38 -7.99 1.50 4.53
C GLY A 38 -8.36 0.02 4.33
N ALA A 39 -8.41 -0.41 3.07
CA ALA A 39 -8.81 -1.78 2.73
C ALA A 39 -7.95 -2.85 3.43
N ASP A 40 -6.64 -2.62 3.53
CA ASP A 40 -5.68 -3.59 4.08
C ASP A 40 -4.98 -3.10 5.36
N ALA A 41 -5.26 -1.86 5.80
CA ALA A 41 -4.49 -1.24 6.87
C ALA A 41 -5.21 -0.06 7.55
N ILE A 42 -4.92 0.12 8.84
CA ILE A 42 -5.18 1.38 9.55
C ILE A 42 -4.11 2.41 9.15
N GLU A 43 -4.54 3.60 8.76
CA GLU A 43 -3.67 4.69 8.32
C GLU A 43 -3.48 5.73 9.42
N PHE A 44 -2.22 6.14 9.61
CA PHE A 44 -1.83 7.17 10.56
C PHE A 44 -1.15 8.33 9.85
N SER A 45 -1.36 9.54 10.38
CA SER A 45 -0.61 10.74 10.00
C SER A 45 0.16 11.27 11.20
N LEU A 46 1.43 11.58 11.00
CA LEU A 46 2.33 12.14 12.00
C LEU A 46 2.65 13.59 11.64
N ASN A 47 2.25 14.51 12.51
CA ASN A 47 2.52 15.94 12.37
C ASN A 47 3.61 16.35 13.36
N PHE A 48 4.61 17.06 12.88
CA PHE A 48 5.67 17.65 13.69
C PHE A 48 6.22 18.91 13.03
N TRP A 49 6.89 19.74 13.81
CA TRP A 49 7.43 21.03 13.38
C TRP A 49 8.93 21.04 13.59
N ILE A 50 9.65 21.78 12.75
CA ILE A 50 11.11 21.91 12.86
C ILE A 50 11.52 23.37 13.00
N SER A 51 12.62 23.62 13.70
CA SER A 51 13.11 24.98 14.00
C SER A 51 13.71 25.71 12.80
N ASP A 52 14.24 24.97 11.82
CA ASP A 52 15.17 25.49 10.80
C ASP A 52 14.90 24.89 9.40
N PRO A 53 13.72 25.12 8.80
CA PRO A 53 13.36 24.52 7.52
C PRO A 53 14.32 24.87 6.35
N ALA A 54 15.02 26.01 6.44
CA ALA A 54 16.01 26.42 5.44
C ALA A 54 17.23 25.47 5.33
N ALA A 55 17.54 24.72 6.39
CA ALA A 55 18.61 23.72 6.42
C ALA A 55 18.15 22.34 5.90
N GLY A 56 17.07 22.30 5.14
CA GLY A 56 16.49 21.09 4.57
C GLY A 56 15.42 20.46 5.46
N VAL A 57 14.36 19.96 4.82
CA VAL A 57 13.23 19.28 5.47
C VAL A 57 13.28 17.77 5.21
N ALA A 58 13.74 17.37 4.03
CA ALA A 58 13.73 15.97 3.58
C ALA A 58 14.61 15.06 4.44
N ASN A 59 15.77 15.57 4.89
CA ASN A 59 16.67 14.85 5.78
C ASN A 59 16.00 14.56 7.13
N VAL A 60 15.40 15.57 7.78
CA VAL A 60 14.69 15.38 9.05
C VAL A 60 13.54 14.39 8.90
N LYS A 61 12.74 14.52 7.83
CA LYS A 61 11.65 13.58 7.55
C LYS A 61 12.14 12.15 7.35
N SER A 62 13.26 11.98 6.65
CA SER A 62 13.87 10.66 6.44
C SER A 62 14.33 10.04 7.76
N ASP A 63 15.04 10.80 8.58
CA ASP A 63 15.56 10.32 9.87
C ASP A 63 14.41 9.94 10.82
N VAL A 64 13.35 10.75 10.87
CA VAL A 64 12.13 10.43 11.64
C VAL A 64 11.47 9.16 11.10
N ASN A 65 11.34 8.98 9.78
CA ASN A 65 10.75 7.78 9.19
C ASN A 65 11.58 6.52 9.47
N ILE A 66 12.91 6.62 9.49
CA ILE A 66 13.80 5.50 9.84
C ILE A 66 13.60 5.12 11.32
N SER A 67 13.66 6.10 12.22
CA SER A 67 13.42 5.91 13.66
C SER A 67 12.05 5.30 13.94
N LEU A 68 11.03 5.77 13.23
CA LEU A 68 9.68 5.23 13.27
C LEU A 68 9.65 3.75 12.86
N LEU A 69 10.26 3.41 11.71
CA LEU A 69 10.31 2.04 11.22
C LEU A 69 11.02 1.10 12.19
N GLU A 70 12.11 1.56 12.79
CA GLU A 70 12.84 0.83 13.83
C GLU A 70 11.98 0.62 15.08
N GLY A 71 11.29 1.66 15.55
CA GLY A 71 10.39 1.60 16.69
C GLY A 71 9.21 0.63 16.47
N LEU A 72 8.59 0.67 15.29
CA LEU A 72 7.51 -0.28 14.93
C LEU A 72 8.02 -1.73 14.91
N ARG A 73 9.20 -1.97 14.31
CA ARG A 73 9.82 -3.30 14.28
C ARG A 73 10.18 -3.80 15.68
N ALA A 74 10.74 -2.94 16.53
CA ALA A 74 11.10 -3.28 17.90
C ALA A 74 9.88 -3.64 18.76
N ALA A 75 8.73 -3.01 18.48
CA ALA A 75 7.46 -3.31 19.12
C ALA A 75 6.72 -4.53 18.54
N GLY A 76 7.26 -5.17 17.48
CA GLY A 76 6.60 -6.28 16.80
C GLY A 76 5.35 -5.87 16.00
N ILE A 77 5.23 -4.59 15.64
CA ILE A 77 4.10 -4.08 14.87
C ILE A 77 4.33 -4.37 13.39
N ASP A 78 3.45 -5.18 12.82
CA ASP A 78 3.53 -5.56 11.41
C ASP A 78 3.09 -4.43 10.48
N ILE A 79 3.84 -4.27 9.38
CA ILE A 79 3.56 -3.29 8.33
C ILE A 79 3.03 -4.08 7.13
N PRO A 80 1.69 -4.14 6.96
CA PRO A 80 1.10 -5.01 5.96
C PRO A 80 1.52 -4.57 4.55
N PHE A 81 1.84 -5.54 3.71
CA PHE A 81 1.96 -5.33 2.27
C PHE A 81 0.56 -5.26 1.65
N PRO A 82 0.37 -4.50 0.55
CA PRO A 82 -0.89 -4.49 -0.19
C PRO A 82 -1.32 -5.92 -0.54
N GLN A 83 -2.53 -6.30 -0.17
CA GLN A 83 -3.05 -7.64 -0.44
C GLN A 83 -3.83 -7.63 -1.75
N ARG A 84 -3.65 -8.67 -2.57
CA ARG A 84 -4.50 -8.90 -3.74
C ARG A 84 -5.17 -10.26 -3.60
N ILE A 85 -6.47 -10.26 -3.36
CA ILE A 85 -7.29 -11.47 -3.38
C ILE A 85 -7.67 -11.76 -4.83
N VAL A 86 -7.23 -12.91 -5.36
CA VAL A 86 -7.62 -13.41 -6.68
C VAL A 86 -8.69 -14.48 -6.48
N HIS A 87 -9.91 -14.20 -6.92
CA HIS A 87 -10.96 -15.20 -7.00
C HIS A 87 -10.81 -16.00 -8.30
N LEU A 88 -10.41 -17.26 -8.18
CA LEU A 88 -10.44 -18.19 -9.31
C LEU A 88 -11.90 -18.60 -9.54
N ALA A 89 -12.45 -18.23 -10.71
CA ALA A 89 -13.72 -18.78 -11.15
C ALA A 89 -13.56 -20.27 -11.45
N ASP A 90 -14.55 -21.06 -11.06
CA ASP A 90 -14.55 -22.52 -11.23
C ASP A 90 -14.34 -22.92 -12.72
N ALA A 91 -13.81 -24.12 -12.95
CA ALA A 91 -13.35 -24.62 -14.25
C ALA A 91 -14.43 -24.57 -15.36
N ALA A 92 -15.71 -24.44 -14.99
CA ALA A 92 -16.82 -24.23 -15.91
C ALA A 92 -16.71 -22.93 -16.74
N GLY A 93 -16.08 -21.87 -16.22
CA GLY A 93 -15.89 -20.61 -16.95
C GLY A 93 -14.78 -20.67 -18.02
N LEU A 94 -13.77 -21.51 -17.79
CA LEU A 94 -12.62 -21.67 -18.70
C LEU A 94 -12.97 -22.52 -19.94
N ALA A 95 -13.96 -23.41 -19.83
CA ALA A 95 -14.46 -24.19 -20.96
C ALA A 95 -15.21 -23.32 -22.00
N GLY A 96 -15.90 -22.27 -21.55
CA GLY A 96 -16.64 -21.36 -22.45
C GLY A 96 -15.72 -20.51 -23.32
N VAL A 97 -14.60 -20.01 -22.77
CA VAL A 97 -13.64 -19.17 -23.51
C VAL A 97 -12.81 -19.98 -24.52
N ALA A 98 -12.49 -21.23 -24.22
CA ALA A 98 -11.83 -22.13 -25.18
C ALA A 98 -12.75 -22.48 -26.36
N SER A 99 -14.06 -22.62 -26.11
CA SER A 99 -15.03 -22.91 -27.17
C SER A 99 -15.25 -21.73 -28.13
N SER A 100 -15.14 -20.48 -27.66
CA SER A 100 -15.23 -19.30 -28.52
C SER A 100 -13.96 -19.06 -29.36
N ALA A 101 -12.79 -19.48 -28.87
CA ALA A 101 -11.53 -19.35 -29.62
C ALA A 101 -11.47 -20.36 -30.79
N MET A 102 -11.94 -21.59 -30.58
CA MET A 102 -11.93 -22.64 -31.63
C MET A 102 -13.02 -22.44 -32.71
N ALA A 103 -14.06 -21.67 -32.43
CA ALA A 103 -15.12 -21.38 -33.42
C ALA A 103 -14.74 -20.29 -34.43
N GLY A 104 -13.70 -19.50 -34.16
CA GLY A 104 -13.26 -18.40 -35.03
C GLY A 104 -12.34 -18.84 -36.19
N GLU A 105 -11.72 -20.01 -36.11
CA GLU A 105 -10.66 -20.42 -37.05
C GLU A 105 -11.15 -21.28 -38.24
N GLY A 106 -12.45 -21.63 -38.27
CA GLY A 106 -13.04 -22.50 -39.30
C GLY A 106 -13.71 -21.78 -40.49
N ALA A 107 -13.88 -20.45 -40.46
CA ALA A 107 -14.70 -19.73 -41.45
C ALA A 107 -13.92 -19.16 -42.65
N ALA A 108 -12.59 -19.27 -42.69
CA ALA A 108 -11.76 -18.63 -43.72
C ALA A 108 -11.22 -19.58 -44.82
N ALA A 109 -11.68 -20.84 -44.90
CA ALA A 109 -11.12 -21.83 -45.84
C ALA A 109 -12.07 -22.30 -46.97
N SER A 110 -13.28 -21.76 -47.11
CA SER A 110 -14.26 -22.24 -48.11
C SER A 110 -14.67 -21.25 -49.21
N ALA A 111 -14.00 -20.09 -49.34
CA ALA A 111 -14.39 -19.04 -50.29
C ALA A 111 -13.41 -18.77 -51.44
N PHE A 112 -12.65 -19.78 -51.91
CA PHE A 112 -11.68 -19.60 -53.02
C PHE A 112 -11.77 -20.63 -54.16
N LEU A 113 -12.85 -21.41 -54.28
CA LEU A 113 -12.95 -22.46 -55.31
C LEU A 113 -14.28 -22.54 -56.07
N ASP A 114 -15.01 -21.43 -56.23
CA ASP A 114 -16.19 -21.44 -57.11
C ASP A 114 -16.41 -20.05 -57.70
N GLU A 115 -15.83 -19.78 -58.89
CA GLU A 115 -16.33 -18.85 -59.92
C GLU A 115 -15.32 -18.67 -61.09
N ARG A 116 -15.27 -19.67 -61.98
CA ARG A 116 -14.95 -19.59 -63.42
C ARG A 116 -15.85 -20.61 -64.11
N PRO A 117 -16.55 -20.28 -65.21
CA PRO A 117 -15.92 -19.84 -66.46
C PRO A 117 -16.18 -18.38 -66.86
#